data_AF-A0A1I0TSQ7-F1
#
_entry.id   AF-A0A1I0TSQ7-F1
#
_cell.length_a   1.000
_cell.length_b   1.000
_cell.length_c   1.000
_cell.angle_alpha   90.00
_cell.angle_beta   90.00
_cell.angle_gamma   90.00
#
_symmetry.space_group_name_H-M   'P 1'
#
loop_
_entity.id
_entity.type
_entity.pdbx_description
1 polymer ?
#
loop_
_entity_poly.entity_id
_entity_poly.type
_entity_poly.pdbx_seq_one_letter_code
_entity_poly.pdbx_strand_id
1 'polypeptide(L)'
;MKKQLYFKTTIARINPIKTFFLNMFIIGCSMPTMLCETFTRTKFGERHWNIGWAIIYTALLSLVPILGLLPMKLFGEHAIELIIDTFTWYLFIAAFAYKSVLHWKDQRRSPSTFDFGRYSYSSGKLDKRLIDFKINGKAVNHRTIETIIEPAFFFVVGLGFTILHQSVGLLLLLSSISYSASRFLDYHNGDEMVLDIIDSMIIKEDYERAFMDEMELDNERGLHIPSRRPKGMENRKKVVDAMFAQDDEEQRTYVA
;
A
#
# COMPACT_ATOMS: atom_id res chain seq x y z
N MET A 1 16.10 1.62 7.66
CA MET A 1 15.44 1.97 8.92
C MET A 1 15.90 1.00 9.99
N LYS A 2 17.00 1.32 10.69
CA LYS A 2 17.22 0.71 12.00
C LYS A 2 16.07 1.19 12.88
N LYS A 3 15.25 0.25 13.34
CA LYS A 3 14.17 0.54 14.27
C LYS A 3 14.83 1.09 15.54
N GLN A 4 14.20 2.05 16.20
CA GLN A 4 14.39 2.27 17.64
C GLN A 4 13.98 0.98 18.35
N LEU A 5 14.88 -0.01 18.33
CA LEU A 5 14.60 -1.39 18.67
C LEU A 5 14.24 -1.45 20.14
N TYR A 6 14.90 -0.65 20.97
CA TYR A 6 14.71 -0.65 22.41
C TYR A 6 13.26 -0.35 22.79
N PHE A 7 12.70 0.78 22.37
CA PHE A 7 11.33 1.15 22.76
C PHE A 7 10.28 0.28 22.07
N LYS A 8 10.46 -0.03 20.78
CA LYS A 8 9.50 -0.88 20.05
C LYS A 8 9.51 -2.33 20.52
N THR A 9 10.61 -2.85 21.05
CA THR A 9 10.65 -4.20 21.62
C THR A 9 10.23 -4.26 23.09
N THR A 10 10.49 -3.20 23.86
CA THR A 10 10.21 -3.20 25.30
C THR A 10 8.77 -2.75 25.60
N ILE A 11 8.23 -1.80 24.83
CA ILE A 11 6.92 -1.19 25.11
C ILE A 11 5.83 -1.73 24.16
N ALA A 12 6.14 -1.91 22.88
CA ALA A 12 5.11 -2.29 21.91
C ALA A 12 4.79 -3.80 21.99
N ARG A 13 3.50 -4.12 22.07
CA ARG A 13 3.01 -5.50 21.99
C ARG A 13 2.97 -5.95 20.54
N ILE A 14 4.04 -6.63 20.10
CA ILE A 14 4.07 -7.22 18.77
C ILE A 14 3.37 -8.57 18.81
N ASN A 15 2.30 -8.71 18.04
CA ASN A 15 1.67 -10.01 17.79
C ASN A 15 2.18 -10.56 16.44
N PRO A 16 3.16 -11.48 16.43
CA PRO A 16 3.76 -11.97 15.19
C PRO A 16 2.77 -12.75 14.34
N ILE A 17 1.84 -13.49 14.97
CA ILE A 17 0.82 -14.28 14.28
C ILE A 17 -0.13 -13.34 13.53
N LYS A 18 -0.62 -12.29 14.18
CA LYS A 18 -1.45 -11.25 13.54
C LYS A 18 -0.74 -10.63 12.34
N THR A 19 0.54 -10.29 12.51
CA THR A 19 1.37 -9.66 11.46
C THR A 19 1.55 -10.61 10.28
N PHE A 20 1.77 -11.89 10.53
CA PHE A 20 1.90 -12.91 9.49
C PHE A 20 0.63 -13.02 8.63
N PHE A 21 -0.55 -13.16 9.26
CA PHE A 21 -1.81 -13.25 8.53
C PHE A 21 -2.15 -11.97 7.77
N LEU A 22 -1.87 -10.80 8.36
CA LEU A 22 -2.05 -9.53 7.69
C LEU A 22 -1.16 -9.42 6.45
N ASN A 23 0.10 -9.82 6.54
CA ASN A 23 1.04 -9.80 5.40
C ASN A 23 0.59 -10.75 4.29
N MET A 24 0.12 -11.96 4.64
CA MET A 24 -0.45 -12.87 3.65
C MET A 24 -1.67 -12.25 2.95
N PHE A 25 -2.55 -11.60 3.70
CA PHE A 25 -3.71 -10.91 3.15
C PHE A 25 -3.32 -9.75 2.21
N ILE A 26 -2.32 -8.94 2.58
CA ILE A 26 -1.77 -7.88 1.73
C ILE A 26 -1.23 -8.46 0.42
N ILE A 27 -0.42 -9.51 0.50
CA ILE A 27 0.16 -10.15 -0.68
C ILE A 27 -0.97 -10.67 -1.58
N GLY A 28 -2.00 -11.29 -1.01
CA GLY A 28 -3.18 -11.75 -1.75
C GLY A 28 -3.97 -10.61 -2.40
N CYS A 29 -4.10 -9.46 -1.73
CA CYS A 29 -4.80 -8.28 -2.24
C CYS A 29 -4.00 -7.50 -3.30
N SER A 30 -2.68 -7.71 -3.40
CA SER A 30 -1.83 -6.95 -4.32
C SER A 30 -2.20 -7.14 -5.79
N MET A 31 -2.43 -8.38 -6.26
CA MET A 31 -2.76 -8.62 -7.67
C MET A 31 -4.12 -8.04 -8.05
N PRO A 32 -5.21 -8.31 -7.30
CA PRO A 32 -6.52 -7.75 -7.62
C PRO A 32 -6.51 -6.22 -7.57
N THR A 33 -5.77 -5.61 -6.63
CA THR A 33 -5.60 -4.15 -6.56
C THR A 33 -4.98 -3.59 -7.85
N MET A 34 -3.94 -4.24 -8.37
CA MET A 34 -3.28 -3.81 -9.62
C MET A 34 -4.26 -3.76 -10.80
N LEU A 35 -5.21 -4.70 -10.89
CA LEU A 35 -6.21 -4.73 -11.97
C LEU A 35 -7.04 -3.45 -12.01
N CYS A 36 -7.43 -2.90 -10.86
CA CYS A 36 -8.18 -1.65 -10.76
C CYS A 36 -7.26 -0.42 -10.94
N GLU A 37 -6.09 -0.37 -10.29
CA GLU A 37 -5.16 0.77 -10.35
C GLU A 37 -4.78 1.14 -11.78
N THR A 38 -4.59 0.12 -12.62
CA THR A 38 -4.20 0.25 -14.03
C THR A 38 -5.12 1.18 -14.81
N PHE A 39 -6.41 1.24 -14.46
CA PHE A 39 -7.40 2.02 -15.18
C PHE A 39 -7.70 3.39 -14.55
N THR A 40 -7.53 3.58 -13.23
CA THR A 40 -7.85 4.86 -12.58
C THR A 40 -6.66 5.79 -12.43
N ARG A 41 -5.43 5.27 -12.41
CA ARG A 41 -4.24 6.07 -12.12
C ARG A 41 -3.33 6.19 -13.32
N THR A 42 -2.51 7.25 -13.31
CA THR A 42 -1.52 7.53 -14.34
C THR A 42 -0.18 7.90 -13.71
N LYS A 43 0.91 7.89 -14.47
CA LYS A 43 2.24 8.35 -14.00
C LYS A 43 2.77 7.61 -12.76
N PHE A 44 2.62 6.28 -12.70
CA PHE A 44 3.18 5.43 -11.64
C PHE A 44 4.70 5.55 -11.48
N GLY A 45 5.21 5.42 -10.26
CA GLY A 45 6.64 5.32 -10.01
C GLY A 45 7.25 4.06 -10.67
N GLU A 46 8.55 4.10 -10.96
CA GLU A 46 9.26 3.01 -11.64
C GLU A 46 9.27 1.70 -10.84
N ARG A 47 9.32 1.78 -9.51
CA ARG A 47 9.30 0.60 -8.63
C ARG A 47 7.88 0.15 -8.29
N HIS A 48 6.90 1.05 -8.39
CA HIS A 48 5.49 0.71 -8.14
C HIS A 48 4.92 -0.14 -9.28
N TRP A 49 5.11 0.29 -10.53
CA TRP A 49 4.56 -0.39 -11.69
C TRP A 49 5.64 -1.12 -12.49
N ASN A 50 5.50 -2.44 -12.61
CA ASN A 50 6.43 -3.28 -13.37
C ASN A 50 5.67 -4.09 -14.42
N ILE A 51 6.05 -3.93 -15.68
CA ILE A 51 5.43 -4.63 -16.82
C ILE A 51 5.54 -6.15 -16.70
N GLY A 52 6.59 -6.67 -16.06
CA GLY A 52 6.77 -8.11 -15.84
C GLY A 52 5.63 -8.73 -15.02
N TRP A 53 5.22 -8.06 -13.95
CA TRP A 53 4.05 -8.49 -13.16
C TRP A 53 2.77 -8.41 -13.97
N ALA A 54 2.59 -7.36 -14.77
CA ALA A 54 1.43 -7.23 -15.65
C ALA A 54 1.35 -8.37 -16.69
N ILE A 55 2.48 -8.79 -17.25
CA ILE A 55 2.57 -9.94 -18.18
C ILE A 55 2.18 -11.24 -17.46
N ILE A 56 2.73 -11.48 -16.27
CA ILE A 56 2.40 -12.67 -15.46
C ILE A 56 0.90 -12.70 -15.15
N TYR A 57 0.31 -11.58 -14.75
CA TYR A 57 -1.13 -11.51 -14.45
C TYR A 57 -1.98 -11.67 -15.70
N THR A 58 -1.57 -11.10 -16.83
CA THR A 58 -2.24 -11.30 -18.13
C THR A 58 -2.26 -12.78 -18.50
N ALA A 59 -1.13 -13.49 -18.36
CA ALA A 59 -1.03 -14.91 -18.63
C ALA A 59 -1.91 -15.73 -17.67
N LEU A 60 -1.85 -15.45 -16.36
CA LEU A 60 -2.65 -16.15 -15.35
C LEU A 60 -4.15 -15.97 -15.60
N LEU A 61 -4.61 -14.75 -15.86
CA LEU A 61 -6.02 -14.46 -16.18
C LEU A 61 -6.47 -15.10 -17.49
N SER A 62 -5.57 -15.23 -18.47
CA SER A 62 -5.88 -15.90 -19.75
C SER A 62 -6.09 -17.41 -19.58
N LEU A 63 -5.50 -18.02 -18.55
CA LEU A 63 -5.69 -19.43 -18.23
C LEU A 63 -7.03 -19.71 -17.54
N VAL A 64 -7.62 -18.75 -16.83
CA VAL A 64 -8.86 -18.96 -16.05
C VAL A 64 -10.01 -19.48 -16.91
N PRO A 65 -10.37 -18.85 -18.05
CA PRO A 65 -11.40 -19.40 -18.93
C PRO A 65 -11.04 -20.81 -19.40
N ILE A 66 -9.79 -21.02 -19.85
CA ILE A 66 -9.31 -22.29 -20.41
C ILE A 66 -9.48 -23.45 -19.40
N LEU A 67 -9.15 -23.21 -18.13
CA LEU A 67 -9.35 -24.19 -17.07
C LEU A 67 -10.84 -24.48 -16.82
N GLY A 68 -11.71 -23.48 -16.97
CA GLY A 68 -13.17 -23.67 -16.95
C GLY A 68 -13.72 -24.42 -18.17
N LEU A 69 -13.07 -24.31 -19.34
CA LEU A 69 -13.47 -25.01 -20.57
C LEU A 69 -13.22 -26.53 -20.51
N LEU A 70 -12.16 -26.96 -19.80
CA LEU A 70 -11.73 -28.36 -19.72
C LEU A 70 -12.84 -29.32 -19.26
N PRO A 71 -13.53 -29.09 -18.13
CA PRO A 71 -14.62 -29.96 -17.70
C PRO A 71 -15.81 -29.90 -18.68
N MET A 72 -16.17 -28.75 -19.23
CA MET A 72 -17.35 -28.64 -20.11
C MET A 72 -17.17 -29.35 -21.46
N LYS A 73 -15.95 -29.35 -22.03
CA LYS A 73 -15.65 -30.10 -23.26
C LYS A 73 -15.81 -31.62 -23.09
N LEU A 74 -15.69 -32.13 -21.87
CA LEU A 74 -15.97 -33.54 -21.56
C LEU A 74 -17.47 -33.86 -21.52
N PHE A 75 -18.34 -32.84 -21.39
CA PHE A 75 -19.79 -33.01 -21.24
C PHE A 75 -20.64 -32.54 -22.42
N GLY A 76 -20.06 -31.85 -23.42
CA GLY A 76 -20.64 -31.68 -24.75
C GLY A 76 -21.75 -30.61 -24.88
N GLU A 77 -21.76 -29.96 -26.05
CA GLU A 77 -22.83 -29.14 -26.66
C GLU A 77 -22.91 -27.61 -26.46
N HIS A 78 -22.18 -26.95 -25.56
CA HIS A 78 -22.32 -25.48 -25.35
C HIS A 78 -21.10 -24.61 -25.72
N ALA A 79 -20.42 -24.90 -26.84
CA ALA A 79 -19.18 -24.19 -27.18
C ALA A 79 -19.36 -22.71 -27.57
N ILE A 80 -20.47 -22.35 -28.23
CA ILE A 80 -20.70 -20.97 -28.72
C ILE A 80 -21.11 -20.04 -27.58
N GLU A 81 -22.04 -20.47 -26.72
CA GLU A 81 -22.46 -19.73 -25.52
C GLU A 81 -21.25 -19.39 -24.64
N LEU A 82 -20.35 -20.35 -24.50
CA LEU A 82 -19.10 -20.21 -23.75
C LEU A 82 -18.12 -19.20 -24.37
N ILE A 83 -18.04 -19.10 -25.69
CA ILE A 83 -17.24 -18.06 -26.36
C ILE A 83 -17.83 -16.68 -26.08
N ILE A 84 -19.16 -16.56 -26.11
CA ILE A 84 -19.86 -15.29 -25.81
C ILE A 84 -19.64 -14.90 -24.35
N ASP A 85 -19.75 -15.85 -23.42
CA ASP A 85 -19.57 -15.63 -21.98
C ASP A 85 -18.12 -15.30 -21.61
N THR A 86 -17.15 -15.75 -22.41
CA THR A 86 -15.73 -15.47 -22.20
C THR A 86 -15.23 -14.25 -23.00
N PHE A 87 -16.03 -13.73 -23.92
CA PHE A 87 -15.65 -12.58 -24.74
C PHE A 87 -15.35 -11.34 -23.89
N THR A 88 -16.20 -11.03 -22.91
CA THR A 88 -16.01 -9.88 -22.01
C THR A 88 -14.74 -10.03 -21.17
N TRP A 89 -14.40 -11.26 -20.77
CA TRP A 89 -13.16 -11.57 -20.05
C TRP A 89 -11.91 -11.30 -20.90
N TYR A 90 -11.88 -11.78 -22.15
CA TYR A 90 -10.76 -11.52 -23.06
C TYR A 90 -10.66 -10.04 -23.44
N LEU A 91 -11.79 -9.36 -23.60
CA LEU A 91 -11.82 -7.91 -23.81
C LEU A 91 -11.20 -7.16 -22.62
N PHE A 92 -11.54 -7.56 -21.39
CA PHE A 92 -10.93 -7.01 -20.18
C PHE A 92 -9.42 -7.25 -20.12
N ILE A 93 -8.96 -8.48 -20.41
CA ILE A 93 -7.53 -8.80 -20.46
C ILE A 93 -6.81 -7.94 -21.50
N ALA A 94 -7.38 -7.81 -22.71
CA ALA A 94 -6.82 -6.99 -23.77
C ALA A 94 -6.71 -5.51 -23.34
N ALA A 95 -7.76 -4.98 -22.69
CA ALA A 95 -7.76 -3.62 -22.17
C ALA A 95 -6.71 -3.42 -21.06
N PHE A 96 -6.57 -4.38 -20.14
CA PHE A 96 -5.57 -4.37 -19.08
C PHE A 96 -4.15 -4.41 -19.65
N ALA A 97 -3.86 -5.33 -20.58
CA ALA A 97 -2.57 -5.44 -21.23
C ALA A 97 -2.22 -4.17 -22.01
N TYR A 98 -3.18 -3.60 -22.76
CA TYR A 98 -2.99 -2.35 -23.47
C TYR A 98 -2.63 -1.19 -22.53
N LYS A 99 -3.41 -1.00 -21.45
CA LYS A 99 -3.12 0.04 -20.45
C LYS A 99 -1.78 -0.19 -19.75
N SER A 100 -1.43 -1.43 -19.47
CA SER A 100 -0.13 -1.80 -18.89
C SER A 100 1.04 -1.38 -19.77
N VAL A 101 0.92 -1.57 -21.09
CA VAL A 101 1.91 -1.12 -22.07
C VAL A 101 1.99 0.41 -22.13
N LEU A 102 0.87 1.13 -21.99
CA LEU A 102 0.88 2.59 -21.92
C LEU A 102 1.66 3.08 -20.68
N HIS A 103 1.41 2.49 -19.51
CA HIS A 103 2.13 2.84 -18.28
C HIS A 103 3.63 2.56 -18.39
N TRP A 104 4.01 1.44 -19.01
CA TRP A 104 5.42 1.13 -19.29
C TRP A 104 6.08 2.15 -20.23
N LYS A 105 5.36 2.59 -21.28
CA LYS A 105 5.85 3.64 -22.19
C LYS A 105 6.03 4.98 -21.45
N ASP A 106 5.13 5.32 -20.54
CA ASP A 106 5.22 6.54 -19.72
C ASP A 106 6.42 6.51 -18.76
N GLN A 107 6.79 5.34 -18.25
CA GLN A 107 8.01 5.16 -17.44
C GLN A 107 9.28 5.30 -18.29
N ARG A 108 9.30 4.67 -19.48
CA ARG A 108 10.46 4.68 -20.41
C ARG A 108 10.82 6.05 -20.99
N ARG A 109 10.02 7.09 -20.77
CA ARG A 109 10.32 8.46 -21.22
C ARG A 109 11.25 9.23 -20.28
N SER A 110 11.60 8.67 -19.11
CA SER A 110 12.47 9.30 -18.09
C SER A 110 13.87 8.67 -17.87
N PRO A 111 14.50 7.88 -18.78
CA PRO A 111 15.64 7.03 -18.42
C PRO A 111 16.99 7.74 -18.39
N SER A 112 17.12 8.94 -18.98
CA SER A 112 18.41 9.61 -19.18
C SER A 112 18.79 10.64 -18.11
N THR A 113 17.85 10.96 -17.21
CA THR A 113 18.11 11.81 -16.04
C THR A 113 17.34 11.18 -14.90
N PHE A 114 18.02 10.76 -13.83
CA PHE A 114 17.36 10.43 -12.58
C PHE A 114 16.54 11.66 -12.16
N ASP A 115 15.24 11.63 -12.43
CA ASP A 115 14.33 12.71 -12.09
C ASP A 115 14.06 12.60 -10.59
N PHE A 116 14.87 13.30 -9.80
CA PHE A 116 14.69 13.42 -8.36
C PHE A 116 13.31 14.02 -8.01
N GLY A 117 12.58 14.60 -8.97
CA GLY A 117 11.21 15.05 -8.81
C GLY A 117 10.16 13.93 -8.79
N ARG A 118 10.51 12.68 -9.12
CA ARG A 118 9.57 11.55 -9.15
C ARG A 118 9.93 10.48 -8.12
N TYR A 119 9.09 10.34 -7.10
CA TYR A 119 9.23 9.25 -6.14
C TYR A 119 9.02 7.89 -6.81
N SER A 120 10.02 7.00 -6.70
CA SER A 120 10.03 5.71 -7.40
C SER A 120 8.90 4.77 -6.98
N TYR A 121 8.40 4.91 -5.75
CA TYR A 121 7.26 4.14 -5.21
C TYR A 121 5.95 4.93 -5.27
N SER A 122 5.86 5.99 -6.08
CA SER A 122 4.59 6.69 -6.28
C SER A 122 3.54 5.74 -6.84
N SER A 123 2.38 5.66 -6.18
CA SER A 123 1.21 4.91 -6.63
C SER A 123 0.51 5.55 -7.85
N GLY A 124 1.11 6.58 -8.46
CA GLY A 124 0.54 7.33 -9.56
C GLY A 124 -0.35 8.49 -9.11
N LYS A 125 -0.74 9.30 -10.07
CA LYS A 125 -1.67 10.43 -9.90
C LYS A 125 -3.08 9.98 -10.23
N LEU A 126 -4.02 10.37 -9.39
CA LEU A 126 -5.45 10.22 -9.64
C LEU A 126 -5.88 11.01 -10.88
N ASP A 127 -6.89 10.49 -11.58
CA ASP A 127 -7.57 11.25 -12.63
C ASP A 127 -8.22 12.51 -12.03
N LYS A 128 -8.05 13.65 -12.69
CA LYS A 128 -8.66 14.93 -12.30
C LYS A 128 -10.17 14.81 -12.12
N ARG A 129 -10.83 13.99 -12.95
CA ARG A 129 -12.28 13.77 -12.86
C ARG A 129 -12.74 13.22 -11.52
N LEU A 130 -11.91 12.39 -10.87
CA LEU A 130 -12.19 11.84 -9.55
C LEU A 130 -11.86 12.84 -8.44
N ILE A 131 -10.81 13.65 -8.61
CA ILE A 131 -10.43 14.70 -7.66
C ILE A 131 -11.48 15.81 -7.61
N ASP A 132 -11.99 16.22 -8.78
CA ASP A 132 -12.96 17.30 -8.92
C ASP A 132 -14.38 16.87 -8.53
N PHE A 133 -14.58 15.58 -8.19
CA PHE A 133 -15.87 15.05 -7.75
C PHE A 133 -16.26 15.63 -6.39
N LYS A 134 -17.45 16.24 -6.34
CA LYS A 134 -17.99 16.87 -5.12
C LYS A 134 -19.23 16.12 -4.65
N ILE A 135 -19.27 15.81 -3.36
CA ILE A 135 -20.46 15.24 -2.71
C ILE A 135 -21.11 16.36 -1.90
N ASN A 136 -22.36 16.68 -2.20
CA ASN A 136 -23.11 17.77 -1.57
C ASN A 136 -22.36 19.13 -1.63
N GLY A 137 -21.74 19.42 -2.78
CA GLY A 137 -21.02 20.68 -3.03
C GLY A 137 -19.66 20.80 -2.32
N LYS A 138 -19.27 19.86 -1.47
CA LYS A 138 -17.96 19.85 -0.78
C LYS A 138 -16.96 18.98 -1.53
N ALA A 139 -15.71 19.44 -1.59
CA ALA A 139 -14.61 18.63 -2.09
C ALA A 139 -14.41 17.41 -1.18
N VAL A 140 -14.29 16.23 -1.78
CA VAL A 140 -14.08 15.00 -1.04
C VAL A 140 -12.62 14.90 -0.62
N ASN A 141 -12.35 14.39 0.58
CA ASN A 141 -10.99 14.14 1.04
C ASN A 141 -10.29 13.13 0.11
N HIS A 142 -9.04 13.39 -0.23
CA HIS A 142 -8.20 12.49 -1.03
C HIS A 142 -8.22 11.04 -0.50
N ARG A 143 -8.16 10.86 0.83
CA ARG A 143 -8.24 9.54 1.48
C ARG A 143 -9.54 8.81 1.15
N THR A 144 -10.66 9.53 1.13
CA THR A 144 -11.98 8.97 0.82
C THR A 144 -12.09 8.63 -0.67
N ILE A 145 -11.48 9.44 -1.54
CA ILE A 145 -11.47 9.15 -2.98
C ILE A 145 -10.75 7.83 -3.24
N GLU A 146 -9.55 7.64 -2.68
CA GLU A 146 -8.76 6.44 -2.92
C GLU A 146 -9.30 5.19 -2.21
N THR A 147 -9.84 5.31 -1.00
CA THR A 147 -10.29 4.15 -0.23
C THR A 147 -11.72 3.72 -0.54
N ILE A 148 -12.58 4.64 -1.01
CA ILE A 148 -14.00 4.37 -1.23
C ILE A 148 -14.39 4.63 -2.68
N ILE A 149 -14.17 5.84 -3.22
CA ILE A 149 -14.75 6.24 -4.52
C ILE A 149 -14.14 5.45 -5.68
N GLU A 150 -12.80 5.33 -5.73
CA GLU A 150 -12.10 4.55 -6.76
C GLU A 150 -12.54 3.08 -6.77
N PRO A 151 -12.47 2.34 -5.64
CA PRO A 151 -13.04 1.00 -5.54
C PRO A 151 -14.51 0.91 -5.90
N ALA A 152 -15.34 1.83 -5.40
CA ALA A 152 -16.78 1.79 -5.60
C ALA A 152 -17.15 1.86 -7.09
N PHE A 153 -16.39 2.61 -7.89
CA PHE A 153 -16.58 2.61 -9.34
C PHE A 153 -16.45 1.21 -9.94
N PHE A 154 -15.37 0.48 -9.62
CA PHE A 154 -15.18 -0.90 -10.09
C PHE A 154 -16.16 -1.88 -9.46
N PHE A 155 -16.57 -1.65 -8.22
CA PHE A 155 -17.58 -2.46 -7.54
C PHE A 155 -18.92 -2.37 -8.28
N VAL A 156 -19.38 -1.17 -8.62
CA VAL A 156 -20.64 -0.96 -9.34
C VAL A 156 -20.57 -1.53 -10.76
N VAL A 157 -19.46 -1.30 -11.48
CA VAL A 157 -19.25 -1.90 -12.82
C VAL A 157 -19.21 -3.42 -12.74
N GLY A 158 -18.49 -3.98 -11.76
CA GLY A 158 -18.41 -5.41 -11.51
C GLY A 158 -19.78 -6.02 -11.18
N LEU A 159 -20.56 -5.35 -10.32
CA LEU A 159 -21.93 -5.76 -9.98
C LEU A 159 -22.82 -5.80 -11.22
N GLY A 160 -22.73 -4.78 -12.09
CA GLY A 160 -23.46 -4.74 -13.36
C GLY A 160 -23.11 -5.94 -14.26
N PHE A 161 -21.82 -6.26 -14.40
CA PHE A 161 -21.39 -7.45 -15.14
C PHE A 161 -21.86 -8.75 -14.49
N THR A 162 -21.84 -8.86 -13.16
CA THR A 162 -22.34 -10.06 -12.45
C THR A 162 -23.84 -10.26 -12.64
N ILE A 163 -24.64 -9.19 -12.65
CA ILE A 163 -26.08 -9.27 -12.94
C ILE A 163 -26.34 -9.74 -14.38
N LEU A 164 -25.46 -9.38 -15.33
CA LEU A 164 -25.47 -9.88 -16.70
C LEU A 164 -24.83 -11.27 -16.85
N HIS A 165 -24.62 -11.99 -15.73
CA HIS A 165 -23.99 -13.30 -15.67
C HIS A 165 -22.57 -13.37 -16.26
N GLN A 166 -21.87 -12.24 -16.35
CA GLN A 166 -20.49 -12.21 -16.86
C GLN A 166 -19.50 -12.49 -15.71
N SER A 167 -18.65 -13.50 -15.90
CA SER A 167 -17.66 -13.94 -14.90
C SER A 167 -16.64 -12.86 -14.52
N VAL A 168 -16.33 -11.95 -15.45
CA VAL A 168 -15.46 -10.79 -15.21
C VAL A 168 -16.01 -9.86 -14.14
N GLY A 169 -17.34 -9.84 -13.95
CA GLY A 169 -17.98 -9.05 -12.89
C GLY A 169 -17.51 -9.47 -11.50
N LEU A 170 -17.42 -10.78 -11.24
CA LEU A 170 -16.95 -11.30 -9.95
C LEU A 170 -15.47 -10.95 -9.72
N LEU A 171 -14.64 -11.02 -10.76
CA LEU A 171 -13.24 -10.61 -10.69
C LEU A 171 -13.12 -9.12 -10.30
N LEU A 172 -13.92 -8.25 -10.91
CA LEU A 172 -13.93 -6.81 -10.61
C LEU A 172 -14.45 -6.51 -9.20
N LEU A 173 -15.48 -7.23 -8.74
CA LEU A 173 -15.99 -7.12 -7.37
C LEU A 173 -14.91 -7.47 -6.35
N LEU A 174 -14.26 -8.64 -6.49
CA LEU A 174 -13.18 -9.04 -5.60
C LEU A 174 -12.00 -8.06 -5.65
N SER A 175 -11.64 -7.61 -6.86
CA SER A 175 -10.58 -6.62 -7.07
C SER A 175 -10.86 -5.29 -6.39
N SER A 176 -12.10 -4.80 -6.46
CA SER A 176 -12.50 -3.56 -5.79
C SER A 176 -12.44 -3.66 -4.27
N ILE A 177 -12.87 -4.78 -3.68
CA ILE A 177 -12.80 -5.01 -2.24
C ILE A 177 -11.35 -5.06 -1.78
N SER A 178 -10.50 -5.83 -2.48
CA SER A 178 -9.07 -5.90 -2.22
C SER A 178 -8.38 -4.54 -2.34
N TYR A 179 -8.74 -3.76 -3.36
CA TYR A 179 -8.22 -2.40 -3.54
C TYR A 179 -8.57 -1.51 -2.36
N SER A 180 -9.84 -1.47 -1.96
CA SER A 180 -10.31 -0.66 -0.83
C SER A 180 -9.57 -1.04 0.46
N ALA A 181 -9.47 -2.34 0.74
CA ALA A 181 -8.76 -2.85 1.90
C ALA A 181 -7.26 -2.51 1.88
N SER A 182 -6.59 -2.68 0.74
CA SER A 182 -5.17 -2.34 0.58
C SER A 182 -4.93 -0.85 0.82
N ARG A 183 -5.77 0.03 0.25
CA ARG A 183 -5.64 1.48 0.45
C ARG A 183 -5.93 1.90 1.88
N PHE A 184 -6.95 1.32 2.51
CA PHE A 184 -7.23 1.60 3.92
C PHE A 184 -6.03 1.26 4.80
N LEU A 185 -5.38 0.13 4.52
CA LEU A 185 -4.21 -0.32 5.25
C LEU A 185 -2.97 0.53 4.98
N ASP A 186 -2.74 0.96 3.74
CA ASP A 186 -1.66 1.90 3.40
C ASP A 186 -1.79 3.19 4.24
N TYR A 187 -2.99 3.76 4.31
CA TYR A 187 -3.26 4.94 5.12
C TYR A 187 -3.10 4.66 6.62
N HIS A 188 -3.59 3.52 7.12
CA HIS A 188 -3.41 3.15 8.51
C HIS A 188 -1.93 3.01 8.88
N ASN A 189 -1.13 2.34 8.04
CA ASN A 189 0.31 2.20 8.24
C ASN A 189 1.03 3.55 8.17
N GLY A 190 0.58 4.45 7.28
CA GLY A 190 1.08 5.82 7.21
C GLY A 190 0.79 6.61 8.48
N ASP A 191 -0.44 6.54 8.99
CA ASP A 191 -0.86 7.19 10.23
C ASP A 191 -0.04 6.66 11.42
N GLU A 192 0.12 5.34 11.54
CA GLU A 192 0.95 4.70 12.58
C GLU A 192 2.43 5.10 12.47
N MET A 193 2.97 5.23 11.26
CA MET A 193 4.34 5.70 11.06
C MET A 193 4.52 7.15 11.53
N VAL A 194 3.54 8.02 11.30
CA VAL A 194 3.58 9.41 11.78
C VAL A 194 3.51 9.45 13.31
N LEU A 195 2.66 8.63 13.92
CA LEU A 195 2.59 8.50 15.38
C LEU A 195 3.90 7.96 15.97
N ASP A 196 4.47 6.89 15.38
CA ASP A 196 5.78 6.34 15.77
C ASP A 196 6.87 7.44 15.75
N ILE A 197 6.85 8.32 14.74
CA ILE A 197 7.80 9.44 14.62
C ILE A 197 7.56 10.50 15.71
N ILE A 198 6.31 10.86 16.00
CA ILE A 198 5.96 11.80 17.07
C ILE A 198 6.40 11.24 18.44
N ASP A 199 6.08 9.99 18.71
CA ASP A 199 6.45 9.30 19.95
C ASP A 199 7.98 9.23 20.09
N SER A 200 8.71 9.00 18.99
CA SER A 200 10.18 9.01 19.00
C SER A 200 10.75 10.38 19.41
N MET A 201 10.12 11.47 18.98
CA MET A 201 10.52 12.83 19.37
C MET A 201 10.22 13.11 20.84
N ILE A 202 9.03 12.71 21.32
CA ILE A 202 8.62 12.88 22.73
C ILE A 202 9.54 12.08 23.65
N ILE A 203 9.81 10.81 23.31
CA ILE A 203 10.70 9.95 24.09
C ILE A 203 12.11 10.53 24.13
N LYS A 204 12.65 11.05 23.02
CA LYS A 204 13.98 11.69 23.02
C LYS A 204 14.02 12.88 23.98
N GLU A 205 13.02 13.77 23.92
CA GLU A 205 12.91 14.94 24.80
C GLU A 205 12.79 14.54 26.28
N ASP A 206 11.88 13.63 26.60
CA ASP A 206 11.61 13.23 27.98
C ASP A 206 12.73 12.36 28.56
N TYR A 207 13.35 11.49 27.75
CA TYR A 207 14.49 10.67 28.17
C TYR A 207 15.70 11.54 28.48
N GLU A 208 16.01 12.54 27.64
CA GLU A 208 17.09 13.50 27.90
C GLU A 208 16.88 14.21 29.24
N ARG A 209 15.69 14.77 29.50
CA ARG A 209 15.34 15.43 30.77
C ARG A 209 15.44 14.47 31.96
N ALA A 210 14.77 13.32 31.88
CA ALA A 210 14.70 12.37 32.99
C ALA A 210 16.06 11.78 33.34
N PHE A 211 16.88 11.49 32.33
CA PHE A 211 18.14 10.81 32.51
C PHE A 211 19.25 11.77 32.93
N MET A 212 19.28 13.00 32.40
CA MET A 212 20.29 14.00 32.69
C MET A 212 19.99 14.80 33.96
N ASP A 213 18.76 15.31 34.10
CA ASP A 213 18.43 16.31 35.13
C ASP A 213 17.97 15.69 36.45
N GLU A 214 17.97 14.35 36.53
CA GLU A 214 17.44 13.57 37.67
C GLU A 214 16.01 13.90 38.07
N MET A 215 15.29 14.67 37.25
CA MET A 215 13.90 14.98 37.51
C MET A 215 13.12 13.68 37.57
N GLU A 216 12.35 13.49 38.65
CA GLU A 216 11.25 12.56 38.60
C GLU A 216 10.36 13.04 37.45
N LEU A 217 10.18 12.19 36.45
CA LEU A 217 9.25 12.47 35.38
C LEU A 217 7.91 12.67 36.06
N ASP A 218 7.47 13.92 36.11
CA ASP A 218 6.10 14.20 36.49
C ASP A 218 5.24 13.43 35.49
N ASN A 219 4.41 12.51 35.99
CA ASN A 219 3.79 11.43 35.21
C ASN A 219 2.82 11.93 34.12
N GLU A 220 2.80 13.23 33.78
CA GLU A 220 1.89 13.86 32.83
C GLU A 220 1.87 13.17 31.46
N ARG A 221 3.01 12.65 31.00
CA ARG A 221 3.13 11.93 29.71
C ARG A 221 3.15 10.40 29.86
N GLY A 222 3.11 9.87 31.08
CA GLY A 222 3.02 8.43 31.35
C GLY A 222 4.26 7.59 30.97
N LEU A 223 5.40 8.22 30.69
CA LEU A 223 6.62 7.51 30.30
C LEU A 223 7.33 6.93 31.54
N HIS A 224 7.40 5.60 31.62
CA HIS A 224 8.22 4.90 32.62
C HIS A 224 9.45 4.27 31.94
N ILE A 225 10.64 4.64 32.41
CA ILE A 225 11.90 4.11 31.88
C ILE A 225 12.45 3.07 32.87
N PRO A 226 12.27 1.75 32.62
CA PRO A 226 12.74 0.70 33.51
C PRO A 226 14.23 0.43 33.30
N SER A 227 15.09 1.43 33.55
CA SER A 227 16.54 1.31 33.39
C SER A 227 17.30 1.83 34.60
N ARG A 228 18.49 1.28 34.83
CA ARG A 228 19.41 1.81 35.85
C ARG A 228 20.25 2.91 35.24
N ARG A 229 20.35 4.05 35.94
CA ARG A 229 21.15 5.19 35.50
C ARG A 229 22.65 4.97 35.84
N PRO A 230 23.58 5.19 34.89
CA PRO A 230 25.01 5.24 35.18
C PRO A 230 25.33 6.34 36.20
N LYS A 231 26.42 6.15 36.96
CA LYS A 231 26.94 7.17 37.87
C LYS A 231 27.73 8.22 37.07
N GLY A 232 27.50 9.49 37.36
CA GLY A 232 28.18 10.63 36.75
C GLY A 232 27.49 11.15 35.49
N MET A 233 27.34 12.48 35.40
CA MET A 233 26.65 13.17 34.30
C MET A 233 27.30 12.91 32.94
N GLU A 234 28.64 12.83 32.88
CA GLU A 234 29.37 12.56 31.64
C GLU A 234 29.03 11.19 31.05
N ASN A 235 28.96 10.15 31.89
CA ASN A 235 28.60 8.80 31.44
C ASN A 235 27.14 8.73 30.99
N ARG A 236 26.25 9.46 31.66
CA ARG A 236 24.85 9.54 31.26
C ARG A 236 24.70 10.18 29.89
N LYS A 237 25.40 11.29 29.66
CA LYS A 237 25.43 11.96 28.36
C LYS A 237 25.94 11.02 27.27
N LYS A 238 27.05 10.29 27.51
CA LYS A 238 27.57 9.30 26.55
C LYS A 238 26.55 8.20 26.21
N VAL A 239 25.75 7.75 27.18
CA VAL A 239 24.71 6.72 26.93
C VAL A 239 23.54 7.29 26.13
N VAL A 240 23.06 8.49 26.47
CA VAL A 240 22.00 9.19 25.73
C VAL A 240 22.46 9.43 24.29
N ASP A 241 23.64 10.03 24.13
CA ASP A 241 24.24 10.28 22.83
C ASP A 241 24.42 8.97 22.06
N ALA A 242 24.92 7.89 22.67
CA ALA A 242 25.05 6.60 21.99
C ALA A 242 23.71 5.94 21.62
N MET A 243 22.65 6.17 22.40
CA MET A 243 21.31 5.65 22.12
C MET A 243 20.66 6.37 20.93
N PHE A 244 20.87 7.67 20.77
CA PHE A 244 20.23 8.49 19.74
C PHE A 244 21.14 8.92 18.58
N ALA A 245 22.47 8.83 18.69
CA ALA A 245 23.40 9.23 17.64
C ALA A 245 23.31 8.37 16.37
N GLN A 246 22.78 7.14 16.47
CA GLN A 246 22.49 6.33 15.29
C GLN A 246 21.33 6.89 14.44
N ASP A 247 20.46 7.72 15.03
CA ASP A 247 19.31 8.30 14.32
C ASP A 247 19.72 9.54 13.49
N ASP A 248 20.67 10.35 13.95
CA ASP A 248 21.04 11.63 13.31
C ASP A 248 21.98 11.46 12.08
N GLU A 249 22.89 10.47 12.08
CA GLU A 249 23.79 10.21 10.93
C GLU A 249 23.04 9.55 9.75
N GLU A 250 22.10 8.63 10.02
CA GLU A 250 21.29 8.05 8.94
C GLU A 250 20.31 9.10 8.37
N GLN A 251 19.67 9.95 9.19
CA GLN A 251 18.81 11.03 8.69
C GLN A 251 19.57 11.99 7.76
N ARG A 252 20.83 12.32 8.04
CA ARG A 252 21.67 13.13 7.13
C ARG A 252 22.01 12.42 5.81
N THR A 253 21.99 11.09 5.79
CA THR A 253 22.26 10.31 4.56
C THR A 253 21.03 10.20 3.66
N TYR A 254 19.82 10.48 4.18
CA TYR A 254 18.57 10.49 3.39
C TYR A 254 18.07 11.90 3.03
N VAL A 255 18.75 12.95 3.49
CA VAL A 255 18.45 14.38 3.21
C VAL A 255 19.49 15.02 2.26
N ALA A 256 20.47 14.24 1.78
CA ALA A 256 21.38 14.61 0.68
C ALA A 256 20.96 13.93 -0.64
#